data_AF-A0A7S3SQI8-F1
#
_entry.id   AF-A0A7S3SQI8-F1
#
_cell.length_a   1.000
_cell.length_b   1.000
_cell.length_c   1.000
_cell.angle_alpha   90.00
_cell.angle_beta   90.00
_cell.angle_gamma   90.00
#
_symmetry.space_group_name_H-M   'P 1'
#
loop_
_entity.id
_entity.type
_entity.pdbx_description
1 polymer ?
#
loop_
_entity_poly.entity_id
_entity_poly.type
_entity_poly.pdbx_seq_one_letter_code
_entity_poly.pdbx_strand_id
1 'polypeptide(L)'
;MRDCHQVWTKELSTGKVALVAVNFGSKARGLEVPMDELGLPWGDHASVDDVWNKTGPVMNELADGTLRIELAADGGHVMLLLREPGPHASQEAGLLEEADLLAA
;
A
#
# COMPACT_ATOMS: atom_id res chain seq x y z
N MET A 1 5.94 25.54 -14.88
CA MET A 1 5.72 24.95 -13.55
C MET A 1 6.20 23.51 -13.62
N ARG A 2 7.09 23.06 -12.72
CA ARG A 2 7.58 21.68 -12.74
C ARG A 2 6.54 20.81 -12.06
N ASP A 3 5.92 19.93 -12.82
CA ASP A 3 5.05 18.89 -12.29
C ASP A 3 5.81 17.57 -12.40
N CYS A 4 6.66 17.31 -11.41
CA CYS A 4 7.59 16.19 -11.41
C CYS A 4 7.42 15.42 -10.11
N HIS A 5 7.10 14.15 -10.25
CA HIS A 5 7.10 13.18 -9.17
C HIS A 5 7.87 11.96 -9.64
N GLN A 6 8.43 11.22 -8.68
CA GLN A 6 9.18 10.02 -8.98
C GLN A 6 8.80 8.94 -7.97
N VAL A 7 8.63 7.74 -8.50
CA VAL A 7 8.35 6.52 -7.74
C VAL A 7 9.47 5.54 -8.03
N TRP A 8 10.03 4.95 -6.99
CA TRP A 8 11.02 3.89 -7.09
C TRP A 8 10.59 2.71 -6.24
N THR A 9 10.84 1.52 -6.75
CA THR A 9 10.68 0.27 -6.00
C THR A 9 11.99 -0.49 -5.93
N LYS A 10 12.13 -1.25 -4.85
CA LYS A 10 13.23 -2.18 -4.66
C LYS A 10 12.75 -3.41 -3.92
N GLU A 11 12.94 -4.56 -4.54
CA GLU A 11 12.78 -5.85 -3.87
C GLU A 11 13.89 -6.01 -2.81
N LEU A 12 13.49 -6.42 -1.61
CA LEU A 12 14.36 -6.68 -0.50
C LEU A 12 14.63 -8.18 -0.40
N SER A 13 15.76 -8.57 0.19
CA SER A 13 16.12 -9.99 0.41
C SER A 13 15.13 -10.79 1.26
N THR A 14 14.12 -10.12 1.83
CA THR A 14 13.06 -10.72 2.65
C THR A 14 11.79 -11.03 1.85
N GLY A 15 11.79 -10.78 0.52
CA GLY A 15 10.59 -10.89 -0.33
C GLY A 15 9.62 -9.72 -0.19
N LYS A 16 9.95 -8.72 0.66
CA LYS A 16 9.21 -7.46 0.77
C LYS A 16 9.66 -6.48 -0.30
N VAL A 17 8.85 -5.47 -0.57
CA VAL A 17 9.20 -4.40 -1.51
C VAL A 17 9.22 -3.07 -0.79
N ALA A 18 10.35 -2.35 -0.91
CA ALA A 18 10.43 -0.97 -0.51
C ALA A 18 9.97 -0.08 -1.67
N LEU A 19 9.05 0.84 -1.41
CA LEU A 19 8.61 1.86 -2.35
C LEU A 19 8.95 3.23 -1.79
N VAL A 20 9.51 4.10 -2.62
CA VAL A 20 9.75 5.51 -2.29
C VAL A 20 9.03 6.36 -3.32
N ALA A 21 8.24 7.32 -2.86
CA ALA A 21 7.61 8.31 -3.73
C ALA A 21 8.00 9.71 -3.26
N VAL A 22 8.34 10.60 -4.21
CA VAL A 22 8.74 11.98 -3.94
C VAL A 22 8.04 12.93 -4.92
N ASN A 23 7.51 14.02 -4.40
CA ASN A 23 6.92 15.11 -5.17
C ASN A 23 7.87 16.31 -5.21
N PHE A 24 8.46 16.58 -6.37
CA PHE A 24 9.29 17.77 -6.62
C PHE A 24 8.47 18.95 -7.18
N GLY A 25 7.15 18.79 -7.30
CA GLY A 25 6.25 19.82 -7.76
C GLY A 25 5.89 20.83 -6.67
N SER A 26 5.50 22.04 -7.10
CA SER A 26 5.14 23.14 -6.20
C SER A 26 3.70 23.05 -5.66
N LYS A 27 3.05 21.88 -5.76
CA LYS A 27 1.68 21.63 -5.32
C LYS A 27 1.60 20.24 -4.70
N ALA A 28 0.74 20.09 -3.70
CA ALA A 28 0.41 18.77 -3.16
C ALA A 28 -0.25 17.92 -4.25
N ARG A 29 -0.07 16.60 -4.17
CA ARG A 29 -0.51 15.67 -5.20
C ARG A 29 -0.80 14.28 -4.62
N GLY A 30 -1.95 13.75 -5.00
CA GLY A 30 -2.24 12.33 -4.94
C GLY A 30 -1.57 11.59 -6.11
N LEU A 31 -0.84 10.53 -5.80
CA LEU A 31 -0.32 9.57 -6.75
C LEU A 31 -1.18 8.31 -6.70
N GLU A 32 -1.50 7.77 -7.86
CA GLU A 32 -2.13 6.46 -8.01
C GLU A 32 -1.10 5.54 -8.64
N VAL A 33 -0.73 4.49 -7.93
CA VAL A 33 0.30 3.53 -8.34
C VAL A 33 -0.36 2.16 -8.44
N PRO A 34 -0.70 1.70 -9.66
CA PRO A 34 -1.19 0.35 -9.87
C PRO A 34 -0.14 -0.68 -9.44
N MET A 35 -0.56 -1.69 -8.67
CA MET A 35 0.37 -2.70 -8.13
C MET A 35 0.97 -3.58 -9.23
N ASP A 36 0.26 -3.76 -10.34
CA ASP A 36 0.74 -4.48 -11.53
C ASP A 36 1.87 -3.74 -12.26
N GLU A 37 1.83 -2.40 -12.32
CA GLU A 37 2.94 -1.58 -12.84
C GLU A 37 4.22 -1.72 -11.99
N LEU A 38 4.07 -2.04 -10.71
CA LEU A 38 5.19 -2.35 -9.81
C LEU A 38 5.69 -3.79 -9.95
N GLY A 39 5.05 -4.62 -10.79
CA GLY A 39 5.34 -6.05 -10.91
C GLY A 39 4.86 -6.86 -9.71
N LEU A 40 3.87 -6.37 -8.95
CA LEU A 40 3.35 -6.99 -7.73
C LEU A 40 1.95 -7.56 -7.98
N PRO A 41 1.78 -8.88 -8.17
CA PRO A 41 0.49 -9.50 -8.47
C PRO A 41 -0.42 -9.66 -7.24
N TRP A 42 -0.20 -8.86 -6.18
CA TRP A 42 -0.84 -9.02 -4.87
C TRP A 42 -2.24 -8.40 -4.81
N GLY A 43 -2.61 -7.57 -5.79
CA GLY A 43 -3.87 -6.84 -5.81
C GLY A 43 -4.09 -6.05 -4.51
N ASP A 44 -5.32 -6.08 -4.02
CA ASP A 44 -5.81 -5.34 -2.85
C ASP A 44 -5.36 -5.93 -1.51
N HIS A 45 -4.70 -7.09 -1.55
CA HIS A 45 -4.40 -7.86 -0.35
C HIS A 45 -3.02 -7.55 0.23
N ALA A 46 -2.24 -6.67 -0.40
CA ALA A 46 -0.92 -6.31 0.10
C ALA A 46 -1.01 -5.53 1.43
N SER A 47 -0.13 -5.87 2.37
CA SER A 47 0.08 -5.06 3.56
C SER A 47 1.03 -3.90 3.23
N VAL A 48 0.64 -2.69 3.60
CA VAL A 48 1.39 -1.45 3.35
C VAL A 48 1.73 -0.79 4.69
N ASP A 49 3.02 -0.67 4.99
CA ASP A 49 3.48 0.08 6.16
C ASP A 49 4.27 1.32 5.75
N ASP A 50 3.96 2.46 6.35
CA ASP A 50 4.81 3.65 6.29
C ASP A 50 5.97 3.53 7.28
N VAL A 51 7.20 3.58 6.77
CA VAL A 51 8.41 3.42 7.57
C VAL A 51 8.69 4.65 8.43
N TRP A 52 8.24 5.83 8.03
CA TRP A 52 8.42 7.09 8.75
C TRP A 52 7.26 7.39 9.70
N ASN A 53 6.03 7.02 9.33
CA ASN A 53 4.86 7.22 10.17
C ASN A 53 4.45 5.93 10.90
N LYS A 54 4.95 5.75 12.12
CA LYS A 54 4.69 4.55 12.94
C LYS A 54 3.38 4.60 13.76
N THR A 55 2.56 5.64 13.63
CA THR A 55 1.52 5.98 14.64
C THR A 55 0.16 6.44 14.11
N GLY A 56 -0.21 6.20 12.86
CA GLY A 56 -1.56 6.56 12.39
C GLY A 56 -1.93 5.96 11.04
N PRO A 57 -3.22 6.01 10.65
CA PRO A 57 -3.68 5.47 9.38
C PRO A 57 -2.88 6.14 8.29
N VAL A 58 -2.16 5.32 7.55
CA VAL A 58 -1.43 5.77 6.38
C VAL A 58 -2.47 6.44 5.47
N MET A 59 -2.23 7.67 5.02
CA MET A 59 -3.07 8.32 3.98
C MET A 59 -2.92 7.62 2.62
N ASN A 60 -2.42 6.38 2.64
CA ASN A 60 -2.18 5.55 1.49
C ASN A 60 -3.14 4.39 1.59
N GLU A 61 -4.18 4.47 0.78
CA GLU A 61 -5.21 3.45 0.64
C GLU A 61 -4.79 2.50 -0.48
N LEU A 62 -4.85 1.20 -0.22
CA LEU A 62 -4.80 0.19 -1.27
C LEU A 62 -6.23 -0.25 -1.52
N ALA A 63 -6.75 0.10 -2.70
CA ALA A 63 -8.09 -0.25 -3.14
C ALA A 63 -8.06 -0.55 -4.63
N ASP A 64 -8.76 -1.58 -5.07
CA ASP A 64 -8.90 -1.97 -6.48
C ASP A 64 -7.52 -2.12 -7.18
N GLY A 65 -6.56 -2.73 -6.48
CA GLY A 65 -5.20 -3.00 -6.96
C GLY A 65 -4.34 -1.75 -7.12
N THR A 66 -4.81 -0.60 -6.64
CA THR A 66 -4.15 0.70 -6.81
C THR A 66 -3.77 1.27 -5.45
N LEU A 67 -2.49 1.57 -5.29
CA LEU A 67 -1.96 2.26 -4.12
C LEU A 67 -2.08 3.77 -4.32
N ARG A 68 -2.94 4.42 -3.53
CA ARG A 68 -3.05 5.88 -3.48
C ARG A 68 -2.02 6.44 -2.50
N ILE A 69 -1.35 7.54 -2.83
CA ILE A 69 -0.34 8.19 -1.96
C ILE A 69 -0.50 9.70 -2.03
N GLU A 70 -0.72 10.35 -0.89
CA GLU A 70 -0.76 11.81 -0.82
C GLU A 70 0.61 12.40 -0.46
N LEU A 71 1.15 13.25 -1.34
CA LEU A 71 2.44 13.91 -1.17
C LEU A 71 2.29 15.43 -1.09
N ALA A 72 2.88 16.02 -0.05
CA ALA A 72 2.99 17.47 0.05
C ALA A 72 3.80 18.08 -1.11
N ALA A 73 3.60 19.38 -1.35
CA ALA A 73 4.43 20.14 -2.29
C ALA A 73 5.90 20.19 -1.86
N ASP A 74 6.77 20.57 -2.79
CA ASP A 74 8.14 21.03 -2.53
C ASP A 74 9.02 20.00 -1.76
N GLY A 75 8.91 18.73 -2.15
CA GLY A 75 9.72 17.64 -1.57
C GLY A 75 8.95 16.73 -0.61
N GLY A 76 7.60 16.76 -0.61
CA GLY A 76 6.80 15.76 0.08
C GLY A 76 7.19 14.35 -0.38
N HIS A 77 7.38 13.43 0.56
CA HIS A 77 7.92 12.11 0.29
C HIS A 77 7.37 11.06 1.26
N VAL A 78 7.33 9.81 0.81
CA VAL A 78 7.01 8.64 1.65
C VAL A 78 7.97 7.48 1.36
N MET A 79 8.18 6.64 2.37
CA MET A 79 8.84 5.35 2.24
C MET A 79 7.91 4.26 2.77
N LEU A 80 7.47 3.40 1.87
CA LEU A 80 6.54 2.31 2.14
C LEU A 80 7.24 0.97 2.09
N LEU A 81 6.80 0.07 2.96
CA LEU A 81 7.17 -1.33 2.95
C LEU A 81 5.93 -2.15 2.60
N LEU A 82 5.92 -2.67 1.38
CA LEU A 82 4.87 -3.52 0.83
C LEU A 82 5.20 -4.98 1.11
N ARG A 83 4.17 -5.76 1.46
CA ARG A 83 4.30 -7.20 1.72
C ARG A 83 3.16 -7.94 1.05
N GLU A 84 3.49 -9.09 0.49
CA GLU A 84 2.49 -10.06 0.06
C GLU A 84 1.60 -10.45 1.25
N PRO A 85 0.27 -10.60 1.06
CA PRO A 85 -0.59 -11.21 2.05
C PRO A 85 -0.03 -12.57 2.45
N GLY A 86 0.23 -12.77 3.75
CA GLY A 86 0.52 -14.10 4.26
C GLY A 86 -0.67 -15.04 4.09
N PRO A 87 -0.46 -16.37 4.12
CA PRO A 87 -1.51 -17.39 3.94
C PRO A 87 -2.63 -17.40 5.02
N HIS A 88 -2.71 -16.39 5.90
CA HIS A 88 -3.66 -16.30 7.01
C HIS A 88 -4.71 -15.19 6.88
N ALA A 89 -4.67 -14.32 5.87
CA ALA A 89 -5.63 -13.23 5.74
C ALA A 89 -7.05 -13.66 5.29
N SER A 90 -7.24 -14.93 4.90
CA SER A 90 -8.50 -15.42 4.32
C SER A 90 -9.29 -16.39 5.21
N GLN A 91 -8.86 -16.68 6.46
CA GLN A 91 -9.52 -17.71 7.29
C GLN A 91 -10.49 -17.21 8.37
N GLU A 92 -10.56 -15.91 8.68
CA GLU A 92 -11.48 -15.43 9.73
C GLU A 92 -12.91 -15.12 9.25
N ALA A 93 -13.18 -15.13 7.94
CA ALA A 93 -14.53 -14.91 7.41
C ALA A 93 -15.39 -16.19 7.33
N GLY A 94 -14.80 -17.38 7.48
CA GLY A 94 -15.50 -18.67 7.29
C GLY A 94 -15.96 -19.38 8.57
N LEU A 95 -15.66 -18.85 9.75
CA LEU A 95 -15.93 -19.54 11.04
C LEU A 95 -17.18 -19.02 11.77
N LEU A 96 -17.89 -18.04 11.21
CA LEU A 96 -19.12 -17.50 11.81
C LEU A 96 -20.42 -18.03 11.18
N GLU A 97 -20.39 -18.76 10.06
CA GLU A 97 -21.61 -19.33 9.46
C GLU A 97 -21.99 -20.73 10.01
N GLU A 98 -21.04 -21.49 10.55
CA GLU A 98 -21.33 -22.86 11.03
C GLU A 98 -21.84 -22.91 12.49
N ALA A 99 -21.70 -21.81 13.25
CA ALA A 99 -22.15 -21.78 14.64
C ALA A 99 -23.68 -21.58 14.79
N ASP A 100 -24.36 -21.04 13.78
CA ASP A 100 -25.82 -20.84 13.80
C ASP A 100 -26.63 -22.08 13.34
N LEU A 101 -25.98 -23.07 12.71
CA LEU A 101 -26.65 -24.30 12.26
C LEU A 101 -26.69 -25.43 13.32
N LEU A 102 -25.97 -25.26 14.44
CA LEU A 102 -25.97 -26.21 15.56
C LEU A 102 -26.81 -25.74 16.77
N ALA A 103 -27.51 -24.61 16.65
CA ALA A 103 -28.38 -24.05 17.69
C ALA A 103 -29.89 -24.14 17.36
N ALA A 104 -30.27 -24.84 16.28
CA ALA A 104 -31.67 -25.10 15.90
C ALA A 104 -32.19 -26.45 16.41
#